data_AF-A0A2P6MKQ2-F1
#
_entry.id   AF-A0A2P6MKQ2-F1
#
_cell.length_a   1.000
_cell.length_b   1.000
_cell.length_c   1.000
_cell.angle_alpha   90.00
_cell.angle_beta   90.00
_cell.angle_gamma   90.00
#
_symmetry.space_group_name_H-M   'P 1'
#
loop_
_entity.id
_entity.type
_entity.pdbx_description
1 polymer ?
#
loop_
_entity_poly.entity_id
_entity_poly.type
_entity_poly.pdbx_seq_one_letter_code
_entity_poly.pdbx_strand_id
1 'polypeptide(L)' 'MLSGIGVPGLILILVIALVIFGPKKLPEIGRAMGQTLKEFRNSTKELTQDDETENKKQ' A
#
# COMPACT_ATOMS: atom_id res chain seq x y z
N MET A 1 -26.17 -14.98 -0.52
CA MET A 1 -25.72 -15.52 0.80
C MET A 1 -24.45 -14.84 1.32
N LEU A 2 -23.56 -14.32 0.46
CA LEU A 2 -22.36 -13.56 0.89
C LEU A 2 -22.58 -12.06 1.17
N SER A 3 -23.70 -11.47 0.74
CA SER A 3 -24.01 -10.06 1.02
C SER A 3 -24.38 -9.78 2.48
N GLY A 4 -24.65 -10.81 3.29
CA GLY A 4 -25.00 -10.68 4.71
C GLY A 4 -23.80 -10.61 5.66
N ILE A 5 -22.59 -10.85 5.17
CA ILE A 5 -21.40 -10.92 6.02
C ILE A 5 -20.75 -9.54 6.21
N GLY A 6 -21.03 -8.57 5.35
CA GLY A 6 -20.76 -7.13 5.54
C GLY A 6 -19.44 -6.74 6.23
N VAL A 7 -19.47 -5.58 6.88
CA VAL A 7 -18.36 -5.11 7.73
C VAL A 7 -18.10 -6.05 8.93
N PRO A 8 -19.11 -6.65 9.60
CA PRO A 8 -18.88 -7.53 10.74
C PRO A 8 -18.03 -8.77 10.43
N GLY A 9 -18.22 -9.39 9.27
CA GLY A 9 -17.45 -10.54 8.82
C GLY A 9 -16.00 -10.21 8.54
N LEU A 10 -15.74 -9.04 7.93
CA LEU A 10 -14.39 -8.54 7.74
C LEU A 10 -13.68 -8.30 9.08
N ILE A 11 -14.38 -7.77 10.08
CA ILE A 11 -13.83 -7.59 11.43
C ILE A 11 -13.45 -8.94 12.04
N LEU A 12 -14.30 -9.97 11.92
CA LEU A 12 -13.98 -11.31 12.43
C LEU A 12 -12.73 -11.90 11.79
N ILE A 13 -12.60 -11.80 10.46
CA ILE A 13 -11.40 -12.24 9.74
C ILE A 13 -10.17 -11.47 10.22
N LEU A 14 -10.30 -10.15 10.39
CA LEU A 14 -9.23 -9.28 10.85
C LEU A 14 -8.79 -9.67 12.27
N VAL A 15 -9.73 -9.98 13.18
CA VAL A 15 -9.41 -10.45 14.53
C VAL A 15 -8.63 -11.77 14.49
N ILE A 16 -9.04 -12.74 13.67
CA ILE A 16 -8.32 -14.02 13.52
C ILE A 16 -6.90 -13.78 12.98
N ALA A 17 -6.78 -12.93 11.95
CA ALA A 17 -5.48 -12.55 11.40
C ALA A 17 -4.60 -11.87 12.46
N LEU A 18 -5.18 -11.01 13.31
CA LEU A 18 -4.48 -10.36 14.41
C LEU A 18 -4.05 -11.31 15.52
N VAL A 19 -4.77 -12.41 15.76
CA VAL A 19 -4.32 -13.43 16.72
C VAL A 19 -3.11 -14.18 16.19
N ILE A 20 -3.10 -14.49 14.88
CA ILE A 20 -2.00 -15.23 14.25
C ILE A 20 -0.75 -14.35 14.06
N PHE A 21 -0.94 -13.16 13.49
CA PHE A 21 0.16 -12.26 13.14
C PHE A 21 0.50 -11.27 14.26
N GLY A 22 -0.45 -10.91 15.12
CA GLY A 22 -0.30 -9.87 16.14
C GLY A 22 -0.65 -8.46 15.65
N PRO A 23 -1.25 -7.59 16.50
CA PRO A 23 -1.68 -6.24 16.13
C PRO A 23 -0.55 -5.29 15.76
N LYS A 24 0.69 -5.58 16.15
CA LYS A 24 1.86 -4.76 15.81
C LYS A 24 2.42 -5.06 14.42
N LYS A 25 2.23 -6.28 13.89
CA LYS A 25 2.82 -6.68 12.60
C LYS A 25 2.13 -6.04 11.40
N LEU A 26 0.81 -5.87 11.44
CA LEU A 26 0.08 -5.22 10.34
C LEU A 26 0.56 -3.77 10.07
N PRO A 27 0.64 -2.88 11.09
CA PRO A 27 1.22 -1.55 10.91
C PRO A 27 2.69 -1.54 10.49
N GLU A 28 3.48 -2.49 10.99
CA GLU A 28 4.90 -2.61 10.67
C GLU A 28 5.12 -2.96 9.20
N ILE A 29 4.39 -3.96 8.68
CA ILE A 29 4.41 -4.34 7.26
C ILE A 29 3.90 -3.17 6.39
N GLY A 30 2.83 -2.50 6.81
CA GLY A 30 2.29 -1.35 6.09
C GLY A 30 3.28 -0.18 6.01
N ARG A 31 4.06 0.07 7.08
CA ARG A 31 5.12 1.09 7.09
C ARG A 31 6.27 0.73 6.15
N ALA A 32 6.73 -0.52 6.19
CA ALA A 32 7.80 -1.00 5.32
C ALA A 32 7.37 -0.94 3.84
N MET A 33 6.21 -1.50 3.51
CA MET A 33 5.66 -1.44 2.15
C MET A 33 5.40 0.01 1.70
N GLY A 34 4.92 0.86 2.60
CA GLY A 34 4.67 2.27 2.31
C GLY A 34 5.94 3.06 2.00
N GLN A 35 7.04 2.79 2.71
CA GLN A 35 8.35 3.36 2.40
C GLN A 35 8.83 2.91 1.02
N THR A 36 8.78 1.60 0.74
CA THR A 36 9.15 1.07 -0.58
C THR A 36 8.31 1.67 -1.70
N LEU A 37 6.99 1.76 -1.52
CA LEU A 37 6.10 2.34 -2.53
C LEU A 37 6.34 3.85 -2.74
N LYS A 38 6.69 4.56 -1.66
CA LYS A 38 7.05 5.99 -1.72
C LYS A 38 8.34 6.20 -2.50
N GLU A 39 9.37 5.42 -2.22
CA GLU A 39 10.65 5.46 -2.95
C GLU A 39 10.44 5.09 -4.42
N PHE A 40 9.72 4.01 -4.69
CA PHE A 40 9.36 3.61 -6.05
C PHE A 40 8.65 4.73 -6.82
N ARG A 41 7.63 5.35 -6.22
CA ARG A 41 6.92 6.48 -6.83
C ARG A 41 7.84 7.67 -7.13
N ASN A 42 8.78 7.97 -6.23
CA ASN A 42 9.70 9.08 -6.42
C ASN A 42 10.67 8.80 -7.57
N SER A 43 11.27 7.61 -7.62
CA SER A 43 12.14 7.20 -8.72
C SER A 43 11.41 7.17 -10.05
N THR A 44 10.18 6.63 -10.10
CA THR A 44 9.37 6.69 -11.34
C THR A 44 9.09 8.13 -11.77
N LYS A 45 8.79 9.02 -10.82
CA LYS A 45 8.52 10.43 -11.13
C LYS A 45 9.75 11.17 -11.65
N GLU A 46 10.95 10.89 -11.13
CA GLU A 46 12.21 11.45 -11.67
C GLU A 46 12.42 10.99 -13.11
N LEU A 47 12.30 9.68 -13.37
CA LEU A 47 12.44 9.12 -14.72
C LEU A 47 11.45 9.76 -15.71
N THR A 48 10.18 9.94 -15.33
CA THR A 48 9.18 10.56 -16.21
C THR A 48 9.35 12.09 -16.36
N GLN A 49 9.95 12.78 -15.38
CA GLN A 49 10.16 14.23 -15.46
C GLN A 49 11.37 14.62 -16.31
N ASP A 50 12.39 13.77 -16.40
CA ASP A 50 13.54 13.99 -17.29
C ASP A 50 13.10 13.91 -18.77
N ASP A 51 12.19 12.98 -19.12
CA ASP A 51 11.62 12.87 -20.47
C ASP A 51 10.79 14.10 -20.89
N GLU A 52 10.08 14.75 -19.96
CA GLU A 52 9.25 15.94 -20.27
C GLU A 52 10.08 17.24 -20.40
N THR A 53 11.26 17.30 -19.78
CA THR A 53 12.09 18.50 -19.76
C THR A 53 12.99 18.60 -21.02
N GLU A 54 13.31 17.47 -21.65
CA GLU A 54 14.11 17.44 -22.88
C GLU A 54 13.30 17.83 -24.14
N ASN A 55 11.98 17.61 -24.15
CA ASN A 55 11.12 17.94 -25.29
C ASN A 55 10.78 19.44 -25.42
N LYS A 56 11.03 20.25 -24.38
CA LYS A 56 10.68 21.69 -24.35
C LYS A 56 11.81 22.62 -24.81
N LYS A 57 12.93 22.08 -25.26
CA LYS A 57 14.13 22.82 -25.68
C LYS A 57 14.60 22.56 -27.12
N GLN A 58 13.83 21.81 -27.92
CA GLN A 58 13.98 21.74 -29.38
C GLN A 58 12.91 22.59 -30.07
#